data_AF-A0A4Q2YWD8-F1
#
_entry.id   AF-A0A4Q2YWD8-F1
#
_cell.length_a   1.000
_cell.length_b   1.000
_cell.length_c   1.000
_cell.angle_alpha   90.00
_cell.angle_beta   90.00
_cell.angle_gamma   90.00
#
_symmetry.space_group_name_H-M   'P 1'
#
loop_
_entity.id
_entity.type
_entity.pdbx_description
1 polymer ?
#
loop_
_entity_poly.entity_id
_entity_poly.type
_entity_poly.pdbx_seq_one_letter_code
_entity_poly.pdbx_strand_id
1 'polypeptide(L)' 'MALHQGEISLMDQPVKLKIFGRDTEPFNEDDYYESFFNLDIPNRLAFWNEKDSDYREALLRGLSNS' A
#
# COMPACT_ATOMS: atom_id res chain seq x y z
N MET A 1 1.46 4.11 -10.60
CA MET A 1 0.66 5.35 -10.66
C MET A 1 -0.38 5.29 -9.55
N ALA A 2 -0.45 6.27 -8.66
CA ALA A 2 -1.50 6.36 -7.66
C ALA A 2 -2.69 7.15 -8.26
N LEU A 3 -3.86 6.53 -8.35
CA LEU A 3 -5.06 7.17 -8.89
C LEU A 3 -5.85 7.78 -7.71
N HIS A 4 -5.83 9.10 -7.56
CA HIS A 4 -6.70 9.79 -6.61
C HIS A 4 -7.73 10.65 -7.35
N GLN A 5 -8.99 10.61 -6.90
CA GLN A 5 -10.05 11.49 -7.37
C GLN A 5 -10.34 12.53 -6.27
N GLY A 6 -9.82 13.74 -6.43
CA GLY A 6 -10.04 14.87 -5.49
C GLY A 6 -8.89 15.13 -4.51
N GLU A 7 -9.04 16.16 -3.68
CA GLU A 7 -8.10 16.48 -2.60
C GLU A 7 -8.16 15.41 -1.50
N ILE A 8 -7.00 14.86 -1.12
CA ILE A 8 -6.90 13.94 0.00
C ILE A 8 -6.51 14.75 1.24
N SER A 9 -7.46 14.95 2.15
CA SER A 9 -7.14 15.41 3.50
C SER A 9 -6.75 14.22 4.37
N LEU A 10 -5.46 14.13 4.69
CA LEU A 10 -4.92 13.08 5.58
C LEU A 10 -5.29 13.30 7.06
N MET A 11 -5.75 14.50 7.41
CA MET A 11 -6.00 14.93 8.80
C MET A 11 -7.46 14.83 9.21
N ASP A 12 -8.40 14.78 8.27
CA ASP A 12 -9.83 14.85 8.60
C ASP A 12 -10.46 13.48 8.81
N GLN A 13 -9.91 12.44 8.16
CA GLN A 13 -10.46 11.10 8.20
C GLN A 13 -9.40 10.03 7.96
N PRO A 14 -9.66 8.78 8.41
CA PRO A 14 -8.82 7.65 8.05
C PRO A 14 -8.72 7.48 6.53
N VAL A 15 -7.52 7.27 6.05
CA VAL A 15 -7.21 7.06 4.63
C VAL A 15 -6.89 5.59 4.41
N LYS A 16 -7.52 4.99 3.41
CA LYS A 16 -7.27 3.61 2.98
C LYS A 16 -6.51 3.63 1.67
N LEU A 17 -5.31 3.07 1.69
CA LEU A 17 -4.44 2.97 0.52
C LEU A 17 -4.44 1.52 0.06
N LYS A 18 -4.78 1.31 -1.20
CA LYS A 18 -4.67 0.01 -1.86
C LYS A 18 -3.38 0.00 -2.69
N ILE A 19 -2.50 -0.93 -2.38
CA ILE A 19 -1.17 -1.04 -2.97
C ILE A 19 -1.15 -2.32 -3.80
N PHE A 20 -0.68 -2.18 -5.04
CA PHE A 20 -0.50 -3.28 -5.98
C PHE A 20 0.98 -3.33 -6.35
N GLY A 21 1.55 -4.53 -6.41
CA GLY A 21 2.92 -4.67 -6.90
C GLY A 21 3.29 -6.11 -7.21
N ARG A 22 4.29 -6.24 -8.06
CA ARG A 22 5.00 -7.48 -8.35
C ARG A 22 6.35 -7.10 -8.94
N ASP A 23 7.41 -7.48 -8.24
CA ASP A 23 8.80 -7.22 -8.64
C ASP A 23 9.48 -8.47 -9.23
N THR A 24 8.73 -9.55 -9.44
CA THR A 24 9.25 -10.79 -10.04
C THR A 24 9.39 -10.64 -11.55
N GLU A 25 10.51 -11.14 -12.08
CA GLU A 25 10.73 -11.30 -13.52
C GLU A 25 10.61 -12.79 -13.91
N PRO A 26 9.82 -13.15 -14.95
CA PRO A 26 9.04 -12.26 -15.82
C PRO A 26 7.78 -11.70 -15.15
N PHE A 27 7.40 -10.47 -15.50
CA PHE A 27 6.16 -9.84 -15.04
C PHE A 27 4.91 -10.62 -15.51
N ASN A 28 3.94 -10.80 -14.61
CA ASN A 28 2.65 -11.44 -14.89
C ASN A 28 1.50 -10.54 -14.37
N GLU A 29 0.64 -10.08 -15.28
CA GLU A 29 -0.50 -9.19 -14.96
C GLU A 29 -1.59 -9.85 -14.12
N ASP A 30 -1.76 -11.18 -14.23
CA ASP A 30 -2.80 -11.92 -13.52
C ASP A 30 -2.43 -12.26 -12.08
N ASP A 31 -1.19 -11.96 -11.68
CA ASP A 31 -0.58 -12.48 -10.46
C ASP A 31 0.07 -11.34 -9.66
N TYR A 32 -0.60 -10.20 -9.46
CA TYR A 32 -0.05 -9.12 -8.63
C TYR A 32 -0.36 -9.34 -7.14
N TYR A 33 0.52 -8.84 -6.27
CA TYR A 33 0.25 -8.77 -4.84
C TYR A 33 -0.65 -7.59 -4.50
N GLU A 34 -1.59 -7.81 -3.57
CA GLU A 34 -2.52 -6.81 -3.08
C GLU A 34 -2.34 -6.58 -1.59
N SER A 35 -2.06 -5.34 -1.19
CA SER A 35 -1.96 -4.95 0.22
C SER A 35 -2.75 -3.68 0.50
N PHE A 36 -3.35 -3.62 1.69
CA PHE A 36 -4.06 -2.44 2.15
C PHE A 36 -3.28 -1.79 3.29
N PHE A 37 -2.91 -0.52 3.11
CA PHE A 37 -2.33 0.30 4.14
C PHE A 37 -3.33 1.34 4.61
N ASN A 38 -3.73 1.28 5.88
CA ASN A 38 -4.71 2.19 6.43
C ASN A 38 -4.02 3.11 7.43
N LEU A 39 -4.28 4.41 7.27
CA LEU A 39 -3.66 5.46 8.07
C LEU A 39 -4.75 6.31 8.72
N ASP A 40 -4.65 6.46 10.04
CA ASP A 40 -5.47 7.37 10.83
C ASP A 40 -4.52 8.27 11.63
N ILE A 41 -4.17 9.41 11.02
CA ILE A 41 -3.22 10.37 11.61
C ILE A 41 -3.76 10.99 12.90
N PRO A 42 -5.03 11.45 12.98
CA PRO A 42 -5.59 12.00 14.21
C PRO A 42 -5.42 11.08 15.42
N ASN A 43 -5.62 9.78 15.23
CA ASN A 43 -5.49 8.78 16.28
C ASN A 43 -4.09 8.15 16.38
N ARG A 44 -3.14 8.57 15.53
CA ARG A 44 -1.77 8.01 15.45
C ARG A 44 -1.75 6.50 15.23
N LEU A 45 -2.66 6.01 14.40
CA LEU A 45 -2.78 4.59 14.06
C LEU A 45 -2.39 4.35 12.61
N ALA A 46 -1.61 3.29 12.40
CA ALA A 46 -1.29 2.77 11.08
C ALA A 46 -1.42 1.25 11.13
N PHE A 47 -2.10 0.65 10.15
CA PHE A 47 -2.26 -0.79 10.09
C PHE A 47 -2.23 -1.33 8.67
N TRP A 48 -1.54 -2.45 8.54
CA TRP A 48 -1.47 -3.24 7.31
C TRP A 48 -2.53 -4.34 7.36
N ASN A 49 -3.37 -4.39 6.33
CA ASN A 49 -4.22 -5.54 6.06
C ASN A 49 -3.68 -6.21 4.80
N GLU A 50 -2.81 -7.18 5.03
CA GLU A 50 -2.13 -7.94 3.97
C GLU A 50 -3.04 -9.09 3.55
N LYS A 51 -3.52 -9.02 2.31
CA LYS A 51 -4.13 -10.18 1.66
C LYS A 51 -3.06 -11.21 1.32
N ASP A 52 -1.90 -10.73 0.87
CA ASP A 52 -0.72 -11.52 0.53
C ASP A 52 0.44 -11.15 1.49
N SER A 53 0.60 -11.89 2.59
CA SER A 53 1.63 -11.63 3.62
C SER A 53 3.06 -11.64 3.08
N ASP A 54 3.31 -12.46 2.05
CA ASP A 54 4.63 -12.64 1.45
C ASP A 54 5.14 -11.36 0.77
N TYR A 55 4.22 -10.45 0.41
CA TYR A 55 4.57 -9.18 -0.22
C TYR A 55 5.13 -8.14 0.76
N ARG A 56 4.93 -8.30 2.07
CA ARG A 56 5.37 -7.32 3.08
C ARG A 56 6.85 -7.00 2.96
N GLU A 57 7.70 -8.03 2.82
CA GLU A 57 9.14 -7.83 2.80
C GLU A 57 9.60 -7.06 1.55
N ALA A 58 9.11 -7.46 0.38
CA ALA A 58 9.41 -6.77 -0.88
C ALA A 58 8.93 -5.32 -0.86
N LEU A 59 7.71 -5.08 -0.35
CA LEU A 59 7.15 -3.74 -0.20
C LEU A 59 7.99 -2.86 0.73
N LEU A 60 8.37 -3.37 1.91
CA LEU A 60 9.20 -2.62 2.86
C LEU A 60 10.57 -2.30 2.25
N ARG A 61 11.20 -3.25 1.55
CA ARG A 61 12.47 -3.02 0.83
C ARG A 61 12.34 -1.93 -0.24
N GLY A 62 11.25 -1.95 -1.01
CA GLY A 62 10.96 -0.92 -2.01
C GLY A 62 10.74 0.47 -1.41
N LEU A 63 10.14 0.54 -0.22
CA LEU A 63 9.91 1.80 0.51
C LEU A 63 11.14 2.30 1.29
N SER A 64 12.05 1.41 1.71
CA SER A 64 13.20 1.75 2.55
C SER A 64 14.45 2.17 1.77
N ASN A 65 14.55 1.80 0.49
CA ASN A 65 15.63 2.27 -0.36
C ASN A 65 15.35 3.71 -0.83
N SER A 66 15.70 4.67 0.03
CA SER A 66 15.82 6.11 -0.28
C SER A 66 17.28 6.51 -0.34
#